data_AF-J3L631-F1
#
_entry.id   AF-J3L631-F1
#
_cell.length_a   1.000
_cell.length_b   1.000
_cell.length_c   1.000
_cell.angle_alpha   90.00
_cell.angle_beta   90.00
_cell.angle_gamma   90.00
#
_symmetry.space_group_name_H-M   'P 1'
#
loop_
_entity.id
_entity.type
_entity.pdbx_description
1 polymer ?
#
loop_
_entity_poly.entity_id
_entity_poly.type
_entity_poly.pdbx_seq_one_letter_code
_entity_poly.pdbx_strand_id
1 'polypeptide(L)'
;MVKKGGKKAGKGAKVVVEGAEVRRLGKWYGDAMEVMLEHARMEETVLFPDIQRASFPGVLDKANEQHGRHLPMMNGIKEDIKTLLTLELGSSLFHEVLVNLSVRLKALQDHTIEHFKEEERELLPRLEGVRRMQREEGNVSDKSNTAWASEAMGTMEMTHSKLFAFFMTGLLPQEAIQYLDLVCRCTKNTRHLVSMLRSLAERLEDANPAIIHNNPTKLYEHLLVKSP
;
A
#
# COMPACT_ATOMS: atom_id res chain seq x y z
N MET A 1 1.86 64.70 9.91
CA MET A 1 1.19 63.53 9.31
C MET A 1 2.19 62.80 8.41
N VAL A 2 2.85 61.73 8.88
CA VAL A 2 3.37 60.61 8.05
C VAL A 2 3.52 59.40 8.99
N LYS A 3 2.64 58.40 8.86
CA LYS A 3 2.82 57.06 9.46
C LYS A 3 3.74 56.26 8.53
N LYS A 4 4.91 55.84 9.01
CA LYS A 4 5.73 54.82 8.35
C LYS A 4 5.05 53.45 8.54
N GLY A 5 4.36 52.98 7.50
CA GLY A 5 3.89 51.61 7.40
C GLY A 5 5.04 50.69 7.02
N GLY A 6 5.56 49.94 7.98
CA GLY A 6 6.46 48.82 7.71
C GLY A 6 5.66 47.65 7.14
N LYS A 7 5.79 47.39 5.83
CA LYS A 7 5.34 46.13 5.21
C LYS A 7 6.19 44.98 5.77
N LYS A 8 5.58 44.11 6.60
CA LYS A 8 6.12 42.78 6.91
C LYS A 8 6.10 41.95 5.62
N ALA A 9 7.26 41.76 5.01
CA ALA A 9 7.45 40.88 3.87
C ALA A 9 7.64 39.42 4.34
N GLY A 10 6.91 38.49 3.72
CA GLY A 10 7.53 37.27 3.17
C GLY A 10 7.79 36.04 4.04
N LYS A 11 7.38 35.94 5.31
CA LYS A 11 7.56 34.70 6.10
C LYS A 11 6.38 33.72 6.12
N GLY A 12 5.16 34.16 5.78
CA GLY A 12 3.96 33.33 5.93
C GLY A 12 3.75 32.28 4.84
N ALA A 13 4.11 32.56 3.59
CA ALA A 13 3.80 31.66 2.47
C ALA A 13 4.66 30.39 2.47
N LYS A 14 5.96 30.49 2.79
CA LYS A 14 6.89 29.36 2.78
C LYS A 14 6.60 28.37 3.92
N VAL A 15 6.28 28.88 5.11
CA VAL A 15 5.92 28.08 6.28
C VAL A 15 4.61 27.29 6.07
N VAL A 16 3.65 27.88 5.36
CA VAL A 16 2.37 27.22 5.04
C VAL A 16 2.54 26.08 4.03
N VAL A 17 3.41 26.25 3.04
CA VAL A 17 3.69 25.24 2.00
C VAL A 17 4.42 24.02 2.58
N GLU A 18 5.45 24.22 3.39
CA GLU A 18 6.24 23.13 4.00
C GLU A 18 5.42 22.36 5.07
N GLY A 19 4.58 23.05 5.86
CA GLY A 19 3.64 22.37 6.77
C GLY A 19 2.57 21.53 6.05
N ALA A 20 2.18 21.92 4.83
CA ALA A 20 1.29 21.12 4.01
C ALA A 20 1.97 19.85 3.47
N GLU A 21 3.29 19.90 3.23
CA GLU A 21 4.08 18.73 2.82
C GLU A 21 4.15 17.68 3.92
N VAL A 22 4.43 18.09 5.17
CA VAL A 22 4.44 17.15 6.31
C VAL A 22 3.06 16.51 6.52
N ARG A 23 1.97 17.27 6.34
CA ARG A 23 0.61 16.71 6.39
C ARG A 23 0.35 15.71 5.26
N ARG A 24 0.80 15.99 4.04
CA ARG A 24 0.69 15.04 2.91
C ARG A 24 1.49 13.77 3.17
N LEU A 25 2.73 13.90 3.66
CA LEU A 25 3.56 12.78 4.07
C LEU A 25 2.84 11.92 5.12
N GLY A 26 2.27 12.54 6.15
CA GLY A 26 1.51 11.83 7.18
C GLY A 26 0.30 11.08 6.62
N LYS A 27 -0.40 11.65 5.63
CA LYS A 27 -1.51 10.96 4.96
C LYS A 27 -1.00 9.75 4.16
N TRP A 28 0.00 9.92 3.30
CA TRP A 28 0.53 8.82 2.49
C TRP A 28 1.11 7.70 3.35
N TYR A 29 1.81 8.07 4.41
CA TYR A 29 2.33 7.10 5.37
C TYR A 29 1.21 6.34 6.09
N GLY A 30 0.14 7.04 6.50
CA GLY A 30 -1.05 6.41 7.07
C GLY A 30 -1.74 5.45 6.11
N ASP A 31 -1.93 5.85 4.85
CA ASP A 31 -2.50 5.01 3.81
C ASP A 31 -1.63 3.76 3.56
N ALA A 32 -0.31 3.91 3.46
CA ALA A 32 0.63 2.78 3.31
C ALA A 32 0.61 1.83 4.51
N MET A 33 0.54 2.38 5.73
CA MET A 33 0.45 1.58 6.95
C MET A 33 -0.84 0.75 6.98
N GLU A 34 -1.97 1.32 6.54
CA GLU A 34 -3.24 0.61 6.48
C GLU A 34 -3.18 -0.58 5.49
N VAL A 35 -2.56 -0.39 4.32
CA VAL A 35 -2.31 -1.47 3.35
C VAL A 35 -1.45 -2.59 3.96
N MET A 36 -0.33 -2.24 4.59
CA MET A 36 0.58 -3.24 5.18
C MET A 36 -0.08 -4.04 6.32
N LEU A 37 -0.94 -3.39 7.12
CA LEU A 37 -1.67 -4.07 8.18
C LEU A 37 -2.75 -5.02 7.63
N GLU A 38 -3.42 -4.63 6.56
CA GLU A 38 -4.37 -5.53 5.89
C GLU A 38 -3.68 -6.70 5.21
N HIS A 39 -2.52 -6.48 4.60
CA HIS A 39 -1.69 -7.53 4.03
C HIS A 39 -1.31 -8.55 5.12
N ALA A 40 -0.68 -8.12 6.22
CA ALA A 40 -0.31 -9.01 7.32
C ALA A 40 -1.52 -9.79 7.87
N ARG A 41 -2.66 -9.10 8.08
CA ARG A 41 -3.89 -9.76 8.53
C ARG A 41 -4.38 -10.80 7.52
N MET A 42 -4.39 -10.47 6.23
CA MET A 42 -4.82 -11.38 5.17
C MET A 42 -3.98 -12.65 5.18
N GLU A 43 -2.67 -12.53 5.33
CA GLU A 43 -1.80 -13.70 5.41
C GLU A 43 -2.08 -14.55 6.65
N GLU A 44 -2.19 -13.91 7.82
CA GLU A 44 -2.45 -14.58 9.09
C GLU A 44 -3.79 -15.31 9.12
N THR A 45 -4.81 -14.79 8.44
CA THR A 45 -6.16 -15.37 8.45
C THR A 45 -6.46 -16.28 7.27
N VAL A 46 -5.83 -16.06 6.11
CA VAL A 46 -6.16 -16.78 4.87
C VAL A 46 -5.01 -17.71 4.45
N LEU A 47 -3.76 -17.23 4.41
CA LEU A 47 -2.66 -17.99 3.82
C LEU A 47 -1.97 -18.93 4.82
N PHE A 48 -1.53 -18.41 5.97
CA PHE A 48 -0.78 -19.17 6.95
C PHE A 48 -1.55 -20.37 7.52
N PRO A 49 -2.87 -20.31 7.78
CA PRO A 49 -3.60 -21.46 8.29
C PRO A 49 -3.56 -22.67 7.34
N ASP A 50 -3.57 -22.43 6.03
CA ASP A 50 -3.50 -23.49 5.02
C ASP A 50 -2.10 -24.13 4.98
N ILE A 51 -1.05 -23.31 5.08
CA ILE A 51 0.34 -23.76 5.12
C ILE A 51 0.64 -24.54 6.41
N GLN A 52 0.12 -24.07 7.54
CA GLN A 52 0.31 -24.72 8.84
C GLN A 52 -0.39 -26.08 8.89
N ARG A 53 -1.62 -26.18 8.37
CA ARG A 53 -2.36 -27.46 8.30
C ARG A 53 -1.67 -28.51 7.45
N ALA A 54 -0.87 -28.10 6.46
CA ALA A 54 -0.11 -29.00 5.60
C ALA A 54 1.26 -29.45 6.18
N SER A 55 1.43 -29.37 7.50
CA SER A 55 2.60 -29.89 8.23
C SER A 55 3.95 -29.21 7.93
N PHE A 56 3.96 -27.87 7.85
CA PHE A 56 5.18 -27.06 7.96
C PHE A 56 5.22 -26.29 9.31
N PRO A 57 5.66 -26.92 10.42
CA PRO A 57 5.72 -26.27 11.72
C PRO A 57 6.67 -25.05 11.71
N GLY A 58 6.26 -23.94 12.35
CA GLY A 58 7.11 -22.76 12.58
C GLY A 58 7.08 -21.66 11.51
N VAL A 59 6.35 -21.83 10.40
CA VAL A 59 6.14 -20.76 9.41
C VAL A 59 5.35 -19.59 10.02
N LEU A 60 4.26 -19.91 10.72
CA LEU A 60 3.41 -18.93 11.40
C LEU A 60 4.19 -18.16 12.48
N ASP A 61 5.03 -18.84 13.26
CA ASP A 61 5.78 -18.21 14.36
C ASP A 61 6.79 -17.19 13.83
N LYS A 62 7.49 -17.51 12.72
CA LYS A 62 8.43 -16.59 12.08
C LYS A 62 7.74 -15.38 11.45
N ALA A 63 6.64 -15.61 10.72
CA ALA A 63 5.89 -14.53 10.08
C ALA A 63 5.27 -13.58 11.12
N ASN A 64 4.65 -14.14 12.17
CA ASN A 64 4.09 -13.35 13.28
C ASN A 64 5.17 -12.55 14.02
N GLU A 65 6.37 -13.11 14.19
CA GLU A 65 7.48 -12.40 14.81
C GLU A 65 7.95 -11.22 13.95
N GLN A 66 8.00 -11.38 12.62
CA GLN A 66 8.32 -10.29 11.70
C GLN A 66 7.25 -9.20 11.71
N HIS A 67 5.96 -9.57 11.57
CA HIS A 67 4.84 -8.62 11.66
C HIS A 67 4.84 -7.86 13.01
N GLY A 68 5.12 -8.57 14.11
CA GLY A 68 5.23 -8.00 15.45
C GLY A 68 6.38 -7.00 15.61
N ARG A 69 7.48 -7.16 14.86
CA ARG A 69 8.62 -6.23 14.85
C ARG A 69 8.39 -4.98 13.98
N HIS A 70 7.60 -5.09 12.91
CA HIS A 70 7.27 -3.96 12.04
C HIS A 70 6.39 -2.93 12.77
N LEU A 71 5.44 -3.36 13.59
CA LEU A 71 4.47 -2.46 14.22
C LEU A 71 5.09 -1.38 15.13
N PRO A 72 6.05 -1.66 16.05
CA PRO A 72 6.74 -0.63 16.81
C PRO A 72 7.50 0.38 15.94
N MET A 73 8.15 -0.09 14.87
CA MET A 73 8.87 0.78 13.94
C MET A 73 7.89 1.71 13.23
N MET A 74 6.76 1.18 12.76
CA MET A 74 5.74 1.95 12.06
C MET A 74 5.10 3.02 12.97
N ASN A 75 4.86 2.68 14.23
CA ASN A 75 4.37 3.63 15.23
C ASN A 75 5.41 4.73 15.52
N GLY A 76 6.69 4.38 15.62
CA GLY A 76 7.76 5.37 15.80
C GLY A 76 7.80 6.42 14.69
N ILE A 77 7.70 5.97 13.43
CA ILE A 77 7.62 6.87 12.26
C ILE A 77 6.38 7.76 12.33
N LYS A 78 5.22 7.22 12.73
CA LYS A 78 3.98 8.00 12.90
C LYS A 78 4.16 9.11 13.93
N GLU A 79 4.83 8.83 15.05
CA GLU A 79 5.12 9.83 16.08
C GLU A 79 6.16 10.87 15.63
N ASP A 80 7.17 10.47 14.85
CA ASP A 80 8.13 11.42 14.27
C ASP A 80 7.42 12.40 13.32
N ILE A 81 6.49 11.93 12.47
CA ILE A 81 5.68 12.79 11.60
C ILE A 81 4.80 13.75 12.41
N LYS A 82 4.15 13.27 13.49
CA LYS A 82 3.35 14.14 14.36
C LYS A 82 4.22 15.20 15.03
N THR A 83 5.41 14.83 15.48
CA THR A 83 6.38 15.76 16.05
C THR A 83 6.78 16.84 15.05
N LEU A 84 7.05 16.49 13.79
CA LEU A 84 7.33 17.49 12.75
C LEU A 84 6.21 18.51 12.54
N LEU A 85 4.94 18.12 12.77
CA LEU A 85 3.80 19.04 12.67
C LEU A 85 3.71 20.05 13.82
N THR A 86 4.38 19.79 14.96
CA THR A 86 4.36 20.68 16.13
C THR A 86 5.60 21.56 16.24
N LEU A 87 6.69 21.19 15.58
CA LEU A 87 7.96 21.91 15.62
C LEU A 87 7.96 23.17 14.75
N GLU A 88 8.75 24.16 15.16
CA GLU A 88 9.04 25.32 14.31
C GLU A 88 9.89 24.87 13.12
N LEU A 89 9.36 25.12 11.94
CA LEU A 89 9.98 24.80 10.66
C LEU A 89 11.36 25.45 10.53
N GLY A 90 12.36 24.64 10.15
CA GLY A 90 13.74 25.09 9.99
C GLY A 90 14.51 25.26 11.32
N SER A 91 13.91 24.93 12.46
CA SER A 91 14.66 24.82 13.72
C SER A 91 15.65 23.65 13.66
N SER A 92 16.69 23.69 14.50
CA SER A 92 17.65 22.58 14.61
C SER A 92 16.96 21.27 14.96
N LEU A 93 15.99 21.31 15.88
CA LEU A 93 15.20 20.16 16.28
C LEU A 93 14.31 19.64 15.15
N PHE A 94 13.72 20.53 14.33
CA PHE A 94 12.99 20.11 13.13
C PHE A 94 13.88 19.32 12.16
N HIS A 95 15.09 19.81 11.90
CA HIS A 95 16.03 19.11 11.04
C HIS A 95 16.47 17.76 11.61
N GLU A 96 16.73 17.69 12.91
CA GLU A 96 17.10 16.44 13.58
C GLU A 96 15.99 15.38 13.47
N VAL A 97 14.74 15.75 13.78
CA VAL A 97 13.60 14.85 13.65
C VAL A 97 13.39 14.42 12.20
N LEU A 98 13.58 15.33 11.23
CA LEU A 98 13.45 15.00 9.81
C LEU A 98 14.50 13.99 9.34
N VAL A 99 15.75 14.13 9.79
CA VAL A 99 16.83 13.17 9.50
C VAL A 99 16.50 11.81 10.12
N ASN A 100 16.09 11.79 11.39
CA ASN A 100 15.71 10.55 12.08
C ASN A 100 14.53 9.86 11.39
N LEU A 101 13.52 10.62 10.98
CA LEU A 101 12.38 10.13 10.21
C LEU A 101 12.84 9.47 8.91
N SER A 102 13.74 10.12 8.15
CA SER A 102 14.28 9.56 6.91
C SER A 102 15.02 8.25 7.14
N VAL A 103 15.81 8.14 8.22
CA VAL A 103 16.53 6.92 8.57
C VAL A 103 15.54 5.79 8.91
N ARG A 104 14.52 6.07 9.72
CA ARG A 104 13.51 5.06 10.07
C ARG A 104 12.67 4.63 8.87
N LEU A 105 12.29 5.56 7.99
CA LEU A 105 11.58 5.24 6.75
C LEU A 105 12.42 4.32 5.85
N LYS A 106 13.71 4.60 5.72
CA LYS A 106 14.63 3.74 4.96
C LYS A 106 14.74 2.34 5.57
N ALA A 107 14.90 2.26 6.90
CA ALA A 107 14.97 0.97 7.59
C ALA A 107 13.67 0.17 7.44
N LEU A 108 12.51 0.81 7.55
CA LEU A 108 11.21 0.17 7.32
C LEU A 108 11.13 -0.36 5.89
N GLN A 109 11.51 0.45 4.89
CA GLN A 109 11.52 0.02 3.49
C GLN A 109 12.42 -1.20 3.28
N ASP A 110 13.64 -1.20 3.84
CA ASP A 110 14.57 -2.32 3.70
C ASP A 110 14.03 -3.60 4.34
N HIS A 111 13.43 -3.49 5.53
CA HIS A 111 12.80 -4.63 6.20
C HIS A 111 11.60 -5.17 5.41
N THR A 112 10.75 -4.28 4.88
CA THR A 112 9.60 -4.67 4.06
C THR A 112 10.05 -5.37 2.76
N ILE A 113 11.12 -4.89 2.12
CA ILE A 113 11.68 -5.55 0.93
C ILE A 113 12.19 -6.95 1.28
N GLU A 114 12.92 -7.12 2.39
CA GLU A 114 13.41 -8.43 2.78
C GLU A 114 12.28 -9.39 3.15
N HIS A 115 11.27 -8.91 3.87
CA HIS A 115 10.08 -9.66 4.22
C HIS A 115 9.38 -10.23 2.97
N PHE A 116 9.09 -9.40 1.96
CA PHE A 116 8.49 -9.88 0.70
C PHE A 116 9.40 -10.87 -0.04
N LYS A 117 10.73 -10.66 -0.05
CA LYS A 117 11.67 -11.61 -0.66
C LYS A 117 11.68 -12.96 0.05
N GLU A 118 11.55 -12.97 1.36
CA GLU A 118 11.44 -14.19 2.14
C GLU A 118 10.14 -14.93 1.83
N GLU A 119 9.02 -14.22 1.70
CA GLU A 119 7.74 -14.80 1.30
C GLU A 119 7.78 -15.40 -0.10
N GLU A 120 8.30 -14.65 -1.07
CA GLU A 120 8.46 -15.13 -2.45
C GLU A 120 9.32 -16.39 -2.52
N ARG A 121 10.39 -16.44 -1.72
CA ARG A 121 11.36 -17.55 -1.73
C ARG A 121 10.88 -18.76 -0.95
N GLU A 122 10.21 -18.57 0.19
CA GLU A 122 9.91 -19.63 1.15
C GLU A 122 8.42 -19.94 1.28
N LEU A 123 7.57 -18.92 1.30
CA LEU A 123 6.15 -19.05 1.61
C LEU A 123 5.33 -19.42 0.37
N LEU A 124 5.47 -18.66 -0.72
CA LEU A 124 4.70 -18.90 -1.96
C LEU A 124 4.91 -20.30 -2.53
N PRO A 125 6.13 -20.87 -2.57
CA PRO A 125 6.32 -22.24 -3.04
C PRO A 125 5.62 -23.29 -2.16
N ARG A 126 5.59 -23.06 -0.83
CA ARG A 126 4.87 -23.95 0.10
C ARG A 126 3.37 -23.85 -0.12
N LEU A 127 2.84 -22.64 -0.24
CA LEU A 127 1.43 -22.41 -0.54
C LEU A 127 1.04 -23.13 -1.84
N GLU A 128 1.81 -23.00 -2.91
CA GLU A 128 1.54 -23.71 -4.17
C GLU A 128 1.59 -25.24 -3.99
N GLY A 129 2.53 -25.75 -3.19
CA GLY A 129 2.59 -27.17 -2.82
C GLY A 129 1.33 -27.65 -2.09
N VAL A 130 0.88 -26.89 -1.08
CA VAL A 130 -0.38 -27.18 -0.36
C VAL A 130 -1.57 -27.19 -1.31
N ARG A 131 -1.67 -26.18 -2.18
CA ARG A 131 -2.77 -26.08 -3.15
C ARG A 131 -2.75 -27.23 -4.14
N ARG A 132 -1.58 -27.66 -4.59
CA ARG A 132 -1.44 -28.83 -5.46
C ARG A 132 -1.97 -30.09 -4.79
N MET A 133 -1.56 -30.37 -3.54
CA MET A 133 -2.04 -31.54 -2.79
C MET A 133 -3.55 -31.51 -2.61
N GLN A 134 -4.13 -30.35 -2.26
CA GLN A 134 -5.59 -30.19 -2.11
C GLN A 134 -6.36 -30.46 -3.42
N ARG A 135 -5.78 -30.14 -4.58
CA ARG A 135 -6.36 -30.45 -5.90
C ARG A 135 -6.30 -31.95 -6.20
N GLU A 136 -5.16 -32.58 -5.92
CA GLU A 136 -4.93 -34.02 -6.15
C GLU A 136 -5.80 -34.91 -5.25
N GLU A 137 -6.09 -34.47 -4.02
CA GLU A 137 -6.98 -35.16 -3.08
C GLU A 137 -8.48 -35.00 -3.42
N GLY A 138 -8.83 -34.24 -4.47
CA GLY A 138 -10.23 -33.97 -4.84
C GLY A 138 -10.96 -33.02 -3.88
N ASN A 139 -10.25 -32.43 -2.92
CA ASN A 139 -10.80 -31.48 -1.95
C ASN A 139 -11.14 -30.11 -2.57
N VAL A 140 -10.62 -29.82 -3.77
CA VAL A 140 -10.69 -28.50 -4.42
C VAL A 140 -10.96 -28.67 -5.92
N SER A 141 -12.13 -28.26 -6.41
CA SER A 141 -12.43 -28.24 -7.86
C SER A 141 -11.64 -27.15 -8.60
N ASP A 142 -11.45 -27.26 -9.93
CA ASP A 142 -10.81 -26.21 -10.74
C ASP A 142 -11.47 -24.82 -10.63
N LYS A 143 -12.77 -24.74 -10.31
CA LYS A 143 -13.47 -23.46 -10.05
C LYS A 143 -13.06 -22.80 -8.73
N SER A 144 -12.32 -23.50 -7.87
CA SER A 144 -11.81 -23.03 -6.58
C SER A 144 -10.47 -22.29 -6.69
N ASN A 145 -9.84 -22.26 -7.87
CA ASN A 145 -8.55 -21.60 -8.05
C ASN A 145 -8.58 -20.09 -7.71
N THR A 146 -9.76 -19.46 -7.73
CA THR A 146 -9.97 -18.06 -7.33
C THR A 146 -10.65 -17.91 -5.96
N ALA A 147 -11.01 -18.99 -5.27
CA ALA A 147 -11.76 -18.90 -4.01
C ALA A 147 -10.92 -18.27 -2.89
N TRP A 148 -9.70 -18.79 -2.68
CA TRP A 148 -8.76 -18.22 -1.72
C TRP A 148 -8.34 -16.79 -2.11
N ALA A 149 -8.16 -16.53 -3.41
CA ALA A 149 -7.85 -15.18 -3.89
C ALA A 149 -9.03 -14.24 -3.62
N SER A 150 -10.28 -14.67 -3.82
CA SER A 150 -11.46 -13.89 -3.48
C SER A 150 -11.59 -13.62 -1.98
N GLU A 151 -11.20 -14.58 -1.15
CA GLU A 151 -11.16 -14.44 0.30
C GLU A 151 -10.05 -13.47 0.76
N ALA A 152 -8.85 -13.59 0.18
CA ALA A 152 -7.75 -12.65 0.41
C ALA A 152 -8.13 -11.22 0.01
N MET A 153 -8.73 -11.06 -1.18
CA MET A 153 -9.25 -9.77 -1.66
C MET A 153 -10.34 -9.23 -0.73
N GLY A 154 -11.25 -10.10 -0.26
CA GLY A 154 -12.30 -9.71 0.69
C GLY A 154 -11.76 -9.30 2.07
N THR A 155 -10.62 -9.84 2.49
CA THR A 155 -9.98 -9.53 3.78
C THR A 155 -9.30 -8.16 3.77
N MET A 156 -8.80 -7.72 2.61
CA MET A 156 -8.17 -6.41 2.43
C MET A 156 -9.19 -5.35 1.99
N GLU A 157 -10.25 -5.16 2.77
CA GLU A 157 -11.40 -4.30 2.44
C GLU A 157 -11.00 -2.85 2.16
N MET A 158 -10.08 -2.28 2.94
CA MET A 158 -9.69 -0.87 2.82
C MET A 158 -8.85 -0.65 1.56
N THR A 159 -7.94 -1.58 1.28
CA THR A 159 -7.12 -1.67 0.05
C THR A 159 -8.01 -1.79 -1.17
N HIS A 160 -9.03 -2.65 -1.14
CA HIS A 160 -10.01 -2.81 -2.21
C HIS A 160 -11.20 -1.86 -2.13
N SER A 161 -11.05 -0.71 -1.48
CA SER A 161 -12.09 0.31 -1.46
C SER A 161 -11.49 1.71 -1.60
N LYS A 162 -11.35 2.43 -0.49
CA LYS A 162 -10.88 3.82 -0.46
C LYS A 162 -9.40 3.94 -0.83
N LEU A 163 -8.60 2.89 -0.60
CA LEU A 163 -7.16 2.90 -0.85
C LEU A 163 -6.79 2.27 -2.20
N PHE A 164 -7.74 1.80 -2.99
CA PHE A 164 -7.45 1.07 -4.22
C PHE A 164 -6.58 1.89 -5.18
N ALA A 165 -6.97 3.13 -5.45
CA ALA A 165 -6.18 4.04 -6.29
C ALA A 165 -4.81 4.37 -5.69
N PHE A 166 -4.62 4.27 -4.37
CA PHE A 166 -3.32 4.43 -3.70
C PHE A 166 -2.44 3.21 -3.85
N PHE A 167 -2.98 2.03 -3.61
CA PHE A 167 -2.28 0.78 -3.81
C PHE A 167 -1.81 0.63 -5.26
N MET A 168 -2.70 0.86 -6.22
CA MET A 168 -2.39 0.74 -7.65
C MET A 168 -1.29 1.70 -8.12
N THR A 169 -1.10 2.86 -7.48
CA THR A 169 0.00 3.79 -7.82
C THR A 169 1.38 3.32 -7.35
N GLY A 170 1.44 2.34 -6.45
CA GLY A 170 2.70 1.75 -5.99
C GLY A 170 3.22 0.61 -6.86
N LEU A 171 2.40 0.10 -7.79
CA LEU A 171 2.72 -1.04 -8.65
C LEU A 171 3.41 -0.62 -9.94
N LEU A 172 4.23 -1.51 -10.51
CA LEU A 172 4.68 -1.37 -11.89
C LEU A 172 3.47 -1.53 -12.85
N PRO A 173 3.51 -0.92 -14.05
CA PRO A 173 2.37 -0.96 -14.98
C PRO A 173 1.86 -2.38 -15.29
N GLN A 174 2.78 -3.34 -15.45
CA GLN A 174 2.45 -4.73 -15.75
C GLN A 174 1.80 -5.42 -14.54
N GLU A 175 2.34 -5.19 -13.34
CA GLU A 175 1.80 -5.70 -12.07
C GLU A 175 0.41 -5.12 -11.81
N ALA A 176 0.21 -3.83 -12.09
CA ALA A 176 -1.09 -3.18 -11.98
C ALA A 176 -2.14 -3.83 -12.91
N ILE A 177 -1.79 -4.14 -14.15
CA ILE A 177 -2.72 -4.82 -15.08
C ILE A 177 -3.05 -6.23 -14.57
N GLN A 178 -2.04 -6.99 -14.15
CA GLN A 178 -2.23 -8.35 -13.60
C GLN A 178 -3.11 -8.34 -12.35
N TYR A 179 -2.86 -7.37 -11.46
CA TYR A 179 -3.65 -7.19 -10.25
C TYR A 179 -5.09 -6.79 -10.57
N LEU A 180 -5.29 -5.91 -11.55
CA LEU A 180 -6.62 -5.49 -11.95
C LEU A 180 -7.43 -6.65 -12.54
N ASP A 181 -6.80 -7.51 -13.34
CA ASP A 181 -7.43 -8.73 -13.84
C ASP A 181 -7.80 -9.68 -12.69
N LEU A 182 -6.94 -9.82 -11.68
CA LEU A 182 -7.26 -10.59 -10.47
C LEU A 182 -8.46 -9.99 -9.73
N VAL A 183 -8.50 -8.67 -9.52
CA VAL A 183 -9.61 -7.95 -8.89
C VAL A 183 -10.92 -8.19 -9.63
N CYS A 184 -10.90 -8.09 -10.97
CA CYS A 184 -12.07 -8.34 -11.81
C CYS A 184 -12.59 -9.78 -11.68
N ARG A 185 -11.69 -10.76 -11.59
CA ARG A 185 -12.05 -12.17 -11.43
C ARG A 185 -12.58 -12.51 -10.04
N CYS A 186 -12.09 -11.82 -9.00
CA CYS A 186 -12.41 -12.12 -7.61
C CYS A 186 -13.61 -11.31 -7.06
N THR A 187 -13.90 -10.14 -7.65
CA THR A 187 -14.95 -9.24 -7.13
C THR A 187 -16.31 -9.55 -7.74
N LYS A 188 -17.17 -10.24 -6.99
CA LYS A 188 -18.55 -10.55 -7.43
C LYS A 188 -19.48 -9.33 -7.40
N ASN A 189 -19.23 -8.37 -6.51
CA ASN A 189 -20.04 -7.17 -6.38
C ASN A 189 -19.67 -6.16 -7.47
N THR A 190 -20.40 -6.20 -8.59
CA THR A 190 -20.15 -5.32 -9.75
C THR A 190 -20.21 -3.83 -9.40
N ARG A 191 -21.10 -3.42 -8.48
CA ARG A 191 -21.18 -2.00 -8.06
C ARG A 191 -19.89 -1.57 -7.36
N HIS A 192 -19.37 -2.42 -6.49
CA HIS A 192 -18.12 -2.17 -5.78
C HIS A 192 -16.92 -2.15 -6.73
N LEU A 193 -16.84 -3.10 -7.66
CA LEU A 193 -15.81 -3.13 -8.71
C LEU A 193 -15.82 -1.84 -9.54
N VAL A 194 -16.99 -1.39 -10.00
CA VAL A 194 -17.12 -0.13 -10.75
C VAL A 194 -16.66 1.07 -9.91
N SER A 195 -16.93 1.06 -8.60
CA SER A 195 -16.46 2.12 -7.69
C SER A 195 -14.92 2.16 -7.59
N MET A 196 -14.26 1.01 -7.48
CA MET A 196 -12.79 0.92 -7.49
C MET A 196 -12.19 1.41 -8.81
N LEU A 197 -12.76 0.97 -9.93
CA LEU A 197 -12.32 1.39 -11.26
C LEU A 197 -12.47 2.90 -11.47
N ARG A 198 -13.58 3.47 -10.98
CA ARG A 198 -13.82 4.92 -11.07
C ARG A 198 -12.81 5.70 -10.22
N SER A 199 -12.52 5.27 -8.99
CA SER A 199 -11.55 5.96 -8.14
C SER A 199 -10.13 5.93 -8.73
N LEU A 200 -9.77 4.85 -9.43
CA LEU A 200 -8.53 4.77 -10.17
C LEU A 200 -8.51 5.72 -11.38
N ALA A 201 -9.59 5.77 -12.16
CA ALA A 201 -9.73 6.66 -13.32
C ALA A 201 -9.64 8.14 -12.90
N GLU A 202 -10.38 8.55 -11.86
CA GLU A 202 -10.35 9.91 -11.30
C GLU A 202 -8.92 10.31 -10.90
N ARG A 203 -8.19 9.41 -10.22
CA ARG A 203 -6.80 9.68 -9.82
C ARG A 203 -5.85 9.81 -11.02
N LEU A 204 -6.09 9.07 -12.09
CA LEU A 204 -5.28 9.16 -13.31
C LEU A 204 -5.60 10.42 -14.12
N GLU A 205 -6.85 10.89 -14.11
CA GLU A 205 -7.26 12.18 -14.64
C GLU A 205 -6.59 13.33 -13.88
N ASP A 206 -6.58 13.28 -12.55
CA ASP A 206 -5.89 14.27 -11.72
C ASP A 206 -4.38 14.30 -11.98
N ALA A 207 -3.78 13.13 -12.23
CA ALA A 207 -2.36 13.02 -12.55
C ALA A 207 -2.03 13.43 -14.01
N ASN A 208 -3.00 13.31 -14.93
CA ASN A 208 -2.86 13.70 -16.32
C ASN A 208 -4.23 14.00 -16.96
N PRO A 209 -4.69 15.26 -16.97
CA PRO A 209 -6.05 15.64 -17.37
C PRO A 209 -6.37 15.39 -18.86
N ALA A 210 -5.39 14.97 -19.66
CA ALA A 210 -5.55 14.64 -21.07
C ALA A 210 -5.91 13.18 -21.38
N ILE A 211 -5.85 12.26 -20.39
CA ILE A 211 -5.88 10.80 -20.66
C ILE A 211 -7.31 10.24 -20.86
N ILE A 212 -8.33 10.69 -20.12
CA ILE A 212 -9.65 10.02 -20.12
C ILE A 212 -10.74 10.79 -20.88
N HIS A 213 -10.50 12.03 -21.26
CA HIS A 213 -11.48 12.79 -22.05
C HIS A 213 -11.84 12.15 -23.39
N ASN A 214 -11.11 11.13 -23.86
CA ASN A 214 -11.40 10.41 -25.10
C ASN A 214 -11.11 8.90 -24.97
N ASN A 215 -12.08 8.13 -24.45
CA ASN A 215 -12.23 6.67 -24.56
C ASN A 215 -11.50 5.80 -23.49
N PRO A 216 -12.22 4.97 -22.70
CA PRO A 216 -11.63 4.03 -21.73
C PRO A 216 -10.67 2.99 -22.34
N THR A 217 -10.70 2.74 -23.65
CA THR A 217 -9.69 1.89 -24.32
C THR A 217 -8.28 2.50 -24.25
N LYS A 218 -8.15 3.83 -24.22
CA LYS A 218 -6.85 4.51 -24.11
C LYS A 218 -6.19 4.37 -22.74
N LEU A 219 -6.98 4.11 -21.69
CA LEU A 219 -6.44 3.81 -20.36
C LEU A 219 -5.64 2.50 -20.39
N TYR A 220 -6.17 1.48 -21.07
CA TYR A 220 -5.49 0.21 -21.27
C TYR A 220 -4.23 0.38 -22.12
N GLU A 221 -4.29 1.16 -23.20
CA GLU A 221 -3.13 1.46 -24.05
C GLU A 221 -2.05 2.28 -23.32
N HIS A 222 -2.42 3.25 -22.48
CA HIS A 222 -1.44 4.06 -21.74
C HIS A 222 -0.66 3.25 -20.70
N LEU A 223 -1.32 2.28 -20.07
CA LEU A 223 -0.65 1.33 -19.17
C LEU A 223 0.30 0.39 -19.92
N LEU A 224 0.01 0.07 -21.19
CA LEU A 224 0.87 -0.77 -22.04
C LEU A 224 2.09 -0.02 -22.60
N VAL A 225 1.95 1.27 -22.95
CA VAL A 225 3.01 2.08 -23.61
C VAL A 225 4.16 2.45 -22.65
N LYS A 226 4.02 2.24 -21.34
CA LYS A 226 5.11 2.39 -20.35
C LYS A 226 5.86 1.08 -20.04
N SER A 227 5.71 0.04 -20.87
CA SER A 227 6.65 -1.10 -20.85
C SER A 227 7.94 -0.74 -21.61
N PRO A 228 9.14 -0.82 -21.02
CA PRO A 228 10.33 -1.12 -21.83
C PRO A 228 10.21 -2.51 -22.47
#